data_AF-A0AAE3FVS2-F1
#
_entry.id   AF-A0AAE3FVS2-F1
#
_cell.length_a   1.000
_cell.length_b   1.000
_cell.length_c   1.000
_cell.angle_alpha   90.00
_cell.angle_beta   90.00
_cell.angle_gamma   90.00
#
_symmetry.space_group_name_H-M   'P 1'
#
loop_
_entity.id
_entity.type
_entity.pdbx_description
1 polymer ?
#
loop_
_entity_poly.entity_id
_entity_poly.type
_entity_poly.pdbx_seq_one_letter_code
_entity_poly.pdbx_strand_id
1 'polypeptide(L)'
;MQSNLLEPAVDDILKKTVSAADGELLVVDPSKETLEALVSVAAEAETDLDVSVLARETVLKQVTSDFIFSSRMADLVAAEQLSLHVLDTVADNSLLLWDDAVLAIVSGTDSVSALAATDVDFIRSVQASYEAQISDAPVFSLRTPPLSEVRKTLQMEISAAAQTDFDAMLGSIDRMGENEPVDEVVISLLTAAKNDVLLYDISKWGEDVGVASKATFSRTKTRLEDAAVIETEKVPIDVGRPRLRLTLSPTLTTKEPAAIVAATREAIAR
;
A
#
# COMPACT_ATOMS: atom_id res chain seq x y z
N MET A 1 32.12 8.75 -0.72
CA MET A 1 32.74 7.58 -0.06
C MET A 1 31.64 6.93 0.77
N GLN A 2 30.97 5.93 0.20
CA GLN A 2 29.97 5.17 0.96
C GLN A 2 30.73 4.18 1.85
N SER A 3 30.62 4.35 3.16
CA SER A 3 31.13 3.42 4.17
C SER A 3 30.03 2.44 4.56
N ASN A 4 30.38 1.34 5.22
CA ASN A 4 29.38 0.49 5.87
C ASN A 4 28.42 1.35 6.70
N LEU A 5 27.13 1.13 6.50
CA LEU A 5 26.07 1.84 7.22
C LEU A 5 25.64 0.96 8.39
N LEU A 6 25.56 1.56 9.57
CA LEU A 6 25.00 0.91 10.75
C LEU A 6 23.86 1.79 11.24
N GLU A 7 22.64 1.32 11.04
CA GLU A 7 21.44 2.08 11.35
C GLU A 7 20.54 1.26 12.30
N PRO A 8 19.67 1.94 13.07
CA PRO A 8 18.73 1.25 13.93
C PRO A 8 17.65 0.51 13.12
N ALA A 9 17.31 0.98 11.91
CA ALA A 9 16.27 0.40 11.06
C ALA A 9 16.66 0.40 9.58
N VAL A 10 16.03 -0.48 8.79
CA VAL A 10 16.24 -0.57 7.34
C VAL A 10 15.77 0.69 6.61
N ASP A 11 14.73 1.36 7.12
CA ASP A 11 14.21 2.63 6.60
C ASP A 11 15.29 3.72 6.50
N ASP A 12 16.19 3.79 7.48
CA ASP A 12 17.25 4.81 7.51
C ASP A 12 18.31 4.54 6.43
N ILE A 13 18.61 3.26 6.16
CA ILE A 13 19.49 2.85 5.05
C ILE A 13 18.82 3.20 3.72
N LEU A 14 17.54 2.90 3.58
CA LEU A 14 16.78 3.15 2.35
C LEU A 14 16.62 4.64 2.07
N LYS A 15 16.32 5.47 3.07
CA LYS A 15 16.26 6.94 2.92
C LYS A 15 17.58 7.51 2.41
N LYS A 16 18.70 7.06 2.98
CA LYS A 16 20.04 7.47 2.53
C LYS A 16 20.33 6.99 1.11
N THR A 17 19.89 5.78 0.76
CA THR A 17 20.09 5.18 -0.56
C THR A 17 19.27 5.90 -1.62
N VAL A 18 17.96 6.05 -1.42
CA VAL A 18 17.04 6.76 -2.33
C VAL A 18 17.46 8.22 -2.54
N SER A 19 17.99 8.88 -1.49
CA SER A 19 18.50 10.25 -1.62
C SER A 19 19.86 10.34 -2.33
N ALA A 20 20.63 9.25 -2.39
CA ALA A 20 21.96 9.22 -2.96
C ALA A 20 22.00 8.64 -4.38
N ALA A 21 21.06 7.74 -4.70
CA ALA A 21 20.89 7.20 -6.04
C ALA A 21 20.38 8.30 -6.99
N ASP A 22 20.94 8.33 -8.19
CA ASP A 22 20.53 9.22 -9.27
C ASP A 22 20.15 8.34 -10.46
N GLY A 23 18.97 8.57 -11.04
CA GLY A 23 18.43 7.76 -12.13
C GLY A 23 17.80 6.44 -11.69
N GLU A 24 18.60 5.42 -11.40
CA GLU A 24 18.12 4.03 -11.24
C GLU A 24 18.57 3.42 -9.90
N LEU A 25 17.66 2.69 -9.25
CA LEU A 25 17.94 1.88 -8.07
C LEU A 25 17.42 0.46 -8.29
N LEU A 26 18.33 -0.50 -8.28
CA LEU A 26 17.99 -1.92 -8.31
C LEU A 26 17.97 -2.51 -6.90
N VAL A 27 16.86 -3.16 -6.54
CA VAL A 27 16.69 -3.87 -5.27
C VAL A 27 16.50 -5.37 -5.53
N VAL A 28 17.39 -6.19 -4.99
CA VAL A 28 17.41 -7.64 -5.23
C VAL A 28 17.07 -8.39 -3.96
N ASP A 29 16.18 -9.38 -4.09
CA ASP A 29 15.68 -10.30 -3.06
C ASP A 29 15.39 -9.58 -1.72
N PRO A 30 14.62 -8.48 -1.71
CA PRO A 30 14.29 -7.81 -0.47
C PRO A 30 13.51 -8.74 0.45
N SER A 31 13.74 -8.61 1.74
CA SER A 31 12.81 -9.14 2.73
C SER A 31 11.46 -8.41 2.63
N LYS A 32 10.41 -8.98 3.23
CA LYS A 32 9.09 -8.33 3.33
C LYS A 32 9.24 -6.91 3.91
N GLU A 33 9.92 -6.82 5.05
CA GLU A 33 10.18 -5.56 5.77
C GLU A 33 10.96 -4.55 4.92
N THR A 34 12.00 -5.01 4.21
CA THR A 34 12.78 -4.14 3.31
C THR A 34 11.94 -3.61 2.16
N LEU A 35 11.06 -4.43 1.59
CA LEU A 35 10.20 -4.00 0.48
C LEU A 35 9.14 -2.99 0.95
N GLU A 36 8.51 -3.22 2.11
CA GLU A 36 7.55 -2.28 2.70
C GLU A 36 8.20 -0.94 3.04
N ALA A 37 9.39 -0.99 3.62
CA ALA A 37 10.20 0.20 3.89
C ALA A 37 10.56 0.95 2.60
N LEU A 38 10.98 0.24 1.55
CA LEU A 38 11.33 0.82 0.26
C LEU A 38 10.14 1.56 -0.35
N VAL A 39 8.97 0.92 -0.38
CA VAL A 39 7.73 1.52 -0.91
C VAL A 39 7.35 2.77 -0.12
N SER A 40 7.47 2.74 1.21
CA SER A 40 7.16 3.89 2.06
C SER A 40 8.11 5.06 1.78
N VAL A 41 9.42 4.77 1.71
CA VAL A 41 10.44 5.78 1.42
C VAL A 41 10.26 6.35 0.01
N ALA A 42 10.04 5.51 -0.99
CA ALA A 42 9.86 5.93 -2.38
C ALA A 42 8.58 6.75 -2.57
N ALA A 43 7.48 6.38 -1.91
CA ALA A 43 6.21 7.12 -1.99
C ALA A 43 6.27 8.51 -1.32
N GLU A 44 7.16 8.70 -0.35
CA GLU A 44 7.40 9.99 0.31
C GLU A 44 8.50 10.81 -0.38
N ALA A 45 9.35 10.16 -1.17
CA ALA A 45 10.43 10.80 -1.89
C ALA A 45 9.89 11.57 -3.10
N GLU A 46 10.07 12.89 -3.11
CA GLU A 46 9.85 13.71 -4.31
C GLU A 46 11.03 13.55 -5.29
N THR A 47 11.20 12.35 -5.84
CA THR A 47 12.33 11.99 -6.72
C THR A 47 11.86 11.34 -8.02
N ASP A 48 12.58 11.55 -9.10
CA ASP A 48 12.39 10.85 -10.39
C ASP A 48 13.15 9.50 -10.45
N LEU A 49 13.38 8.86 -9.30
CA LEU A 49 14.13 7.61 -9.20
C LEU A 49 13.33 6.45 -9.78
N ASP A 50 13.90 5.73 -10.75
CA ASP A 50 13.35 4.48 -11.28
C ASP A 50 13.84 3.31 -10.41
N VAL A 51 12.92 2.69 -9.68
CA VAL A 51 13.21 1.58 -8.79
C VAL A 51 12.83 0.26 -9.45
N SER A 52 13.83 -0.57 -9.76
CA SER A 52 13.60 -1.93 -10.24
C SER A 52 13.75 -2.94 -9.10
N VAL A 53 12.72 -3.73 -8.83
CA VAL A 53 12.72 -4.73 -7.77
C VAL A 53 12.68 -6.13 -8.36
N LEU A 54 13.68 -6.95 -8.03
CA LEU A 54 13.71 -8.38 -8.34
C LEU A 54 13.49 -9.17 -7.05
N ALA A 55 12.28 -9.67 -6.81
CA ALA A 55 11.89 -10.25 -5.53
C ALA A 55 11.20 -11.61 -5.69
N ARG A 56 11.27 -12.44 -4.64
CA ARG A 56 10.52 -13.70 -4.59
C ARG A 56 9.03 -13.44 -4.70
N GLU A 57 8.34 -14.25 -5.50
CA GLU A 57 6.88 -14.11 -5.71
C GLU A 57 6.10 -14.18 -4.39
N THR A 58 6.57 -14.96 -3.41
CA THR A 58 5.96 -15.06 -2.09
C THR A 58 6.04 -13.77 -1.30
N VAL A 59 7.16 -13.04 -1.37
CA VAL A 59 7.33 -11.74 -0.70
C VAL A 59 6.45 -10.70 -1.37
N LEU A 60 6.43 -10.67 -2.71
CA LEU A 60 5.54 -9.78 -3.47
C LEU A 60 4.07 -10.00 -3.09
N LYS A 61 3.62 -11.26 -3.02
CA LYS A 61 2.25 -11.63 -2.60
C LYS A 61 1.94 -11.27 -1.14
N GLN A 62 2.93 -11.29 -0.25
CA GLN A 62 2.76 -10.90 1.15
C GLN A 62 2.56 -9.40 1.27
N VAL A 63 3.44 -8.60 0.67
CA VAL A 63 3.35 -7.13 0.73
C VAL A 63 2.08 -6.63 0.03
N THR A 64 1.77 -7.20 -1.15
CA THR A 64 0.57 -6.81 -1.91
C THR A 64 -0.75 -7.32 -1.34
N SER A 65 -0.71 -8.10 -0.25
CA SER A 65 -1.92 -8.47 0.50
C SER A 65 -2.45 -7.32 1.37
N ASP A 66 -1.59 -6.37 1.73
CA ASP A 66 -2.00 -5.12 2.38
C ASP A 66 -2.40 -4.10 1.32
N PHE A 67 -3.63 -3.59 1.42
CA PHE A 67 -4.16 -2.65 0.44
C PHE A 67 -3.36 -1.36 0.35
N ILE A 68 -2.86 -0.83 1.47
CA ILE A 68 -2.16 0.45 1.51
C ILE A 68 -0.82 0.31 0.78
N PHE A 69 -0.04 -0.71 1.12
CA PHE A 69 1.21 -0.99 0.44
C PHE A 69 0.98 -1.30 -1.04
N SER A 70 0.01 -2.17 -1.36
CA SER A 70 -0.31 -2.52 -2.75
C SER A 70 -0.73 -1.29 -3.58
N SER A 71 -1.55 -0.39 -3.02
CA SER A 71 -2.03 0.81 -3.71
C SER A 71 -0.92 1.86 -3.87
N ARG A 72 -0.01 1.99 -2.89
CA ARG A 72 1.19 2.85 -3.01
C ARG A 72 2.16 2.32 -4.06
N MET A 73 2.37 1.01 -4.10
CA MET A 73 3.14 0.37 -5.18
C MET A 73 2.48 0.62 -6.54
N ALA A 74 1.15 0.55 -6.61
CA ALA A 74 0.42 0.84 -7.84
C ALA A 74 0.54 2.30 -8.29
N ASP A 75 0.58 3.27 -7.35
CA ASP A 75 0.91 4.66 -7.67
C ASP A 75 2.32 4.78 -8.29
N LEU A 76 3.33 4.18 -7.66
CA LEU A 76 4.70 4.21 -8.17
C LEU A 76 4.84 3.52 -9.53
N VAL A 77 4.17 2.38 -9.74
CA VAL A 77 4.14 1.68 -11.03
C VAL A 77 3.44 2.52 -12.10
N ALA A 78 2.31 3.16 -11.76
CA ALA A 78 1.59 4.03 -12.69
C ALA A 78 2.38 5.29 -13.06
N ALA A 79 3.27 5.74 -12.17
CA ALA A 79 4.20 6.84 -12.40
C ALA A 79 5.49 6.40 -13.11
N GLU A 80 5.65 5.12 -13.46
CA GLU A 80 6.88 4.55 -14.05
C GLU A 80 8.11 4.71 -13.14
N GLN A 81 7.91 4.75 -11.82
CA GLN A 81 8.97 4.87 -10.80
C GLN A 81 9.25 3.55 -10.07
N LEU A 82 8.46 2.51 -10.35
CA LEU A 82 8.64 1.18 -9.77
C LEU A 82 8.32 0.10 -10.80
N SER A 83 9.24 -0.84 -10.95
CA SER A 83 9.03 -2.09 -11.69
C SER A 83 9.24 -3.30 -10.78
N LEU A 84 8.40 -4.32 -10.94
CA LEU A 84 8.38 -5.50 -10.06
C LEU A 84 8.60 -6.76 -10.90
N HIS A 85 9.64 -7.50 -10.59
CA HIS A 85 10.06 -8.70 -11.31
C HIS A 85 10.17 -9.88 -10.34
N VAL A 86 9.74 -11.06 -10.81
CA VAL A 86 9.80 -12.28 -10.03
C VAL A 86 11.19 -12.89 -10.12
N LEU A 87 11.85 -13.02 -8.97
CA LEU A 87 13.15 -13.66 -8.83
C LEU A 87 13.02 -15.18 -8.95
N ASP A 88 13.80 -15.77 -9.86
CA ASP A 88 13.86 -17.23 -10.07
C ASP A 88 14.78 -17.91 -9.06
N THR A 89 15.97 -17.34 -8.82
CA THR A 89 16.98 -17.89 -7.89
C THR A 89 17.20 -16.95 -6.72
N VAL A 90 16.99 -17.44 -5.50
CA VAL A 90 17.19 -16.70 -4.25
C VAL A 90 18.63 -16.16 -4.16
N ALA A 91 18.78 -14.90 -3.78
CA ALA A 91 20.09 -14.30 -3.55
C ALA A 91 20.55 -14.61 -2.12
N ASP A 92 21.87 -14.62 -1.90
CA ASP A 92 22.41 -14.89 -0.56
C ASP A 92 22.08 -13.77 0.45
N ASN A 93 21.91 -12.53 -0.03
CA ASN A 93 21.54 -11.36 0.77
C ASN A 93 20.63 -10.44 -0.05
N SER A 94 19.83 -9.62 0.63
CA SER A 94 19.13 -8.51 -0.02
C SER A 94 20.15 -7.44 -0.43
N LEU A 95 20.07 -6.98 -1.68
CA LEU A 95 21.02 -6.01 -2.23
C LEU A 95 20.31 -4.72 -2.67
N LEU A 96 20.98 -3.59 -2.48
CA LEU A 96 20.65 -2.30 -3.10
C LEU A 96 21.80 -1.93 -4.03
N LEU A 97 21.50 -1.64 -5.29
CA LEU A 97 22.50 -1.35 -6.32
C LEU A 97 22.14 -0.09 -7.08
N TRP A 98 23.12 0.79 -7.24
CA TRP A 98 23.09 1.93 -8.14
C TRP A 98 24.52 2.23 -8.60
N ASP A 99 24.69 3.20 -9.48
CA ASP A 99 25.96 3.48 -10.18
C ASP A 99 27.19 3.67 -9.27
N ASP A 100 27.00 4.14 -8.03
CA ASP A 100 28.13 4.42 -7.12
C ASP A 100 28.39 3.34 -6.07
N ALA A 101 27.44 2.44 -5.78
CA ALA A 101 27.67 1.38 -4.80
C ALA A 101 26.73 0.18 -4.91
N VAL A 102 27.20 -0.92 -4.33
CA VAL A 102 26.39 -2.08 -3.95
C VAL A 102 26.34 -2.15 -2.43
N LEU A 103 25.15 -2.19 -1.87
CA LEU A 103 24.92 -2.44 -0.44
C LEU A 103 24.30 -3.81 -0.24
N ALA A 104 24.94 -4.65 0.57
CA ALA A 104 24.34 -5.89 1.06
C ALA A 104 23.73 -5.65 2.44
N ILE A 105 22.42 -5.85 2.56
CA ILE A 105 21.68 -5.68 3.82
C ILE A 105 21.92 -6.92 4.69
N VAL A 106 22.34 -6.68 5.93
CA VAL A 106 22.58 -7.68 6.95
C VAL A 106 21.71 -7.35 8.17
N SER A 107 20.69 -8.16 8.39
CA SER A 107 19.81 -8.03 9.55
C SER A 107 20.40 -8.76 10.76
N GLY A 108 20.61 -8.03 11.85
CA GLY A 108 20.85 -8.58 13.18
C GLY A 108 19.57 -8.61 14.01
N THR A 109 19.63 -9.11 15.25
CA THR A 109 18.45 -9.22 16.13
C THR A 109 17.82 -7.87 16.45
N ASP A 110 18.64 -6.83 16.67
CA ASP A 110 18.21 -5.50 17.14
C ASP A 110 18.74 -4.35 16.27
N SER A 111 19.30 -4.65 15.10
CA SER A 111 19.94 -3.65 14.24
C SER A 111 20.06 -4.12 12.80
N VAL A 112 20.09 -3.19 11.86
CA VAL A 112 20.35 -3.47 10.44
C VAL A 112 21.65 -2.80 10.03
N SER A 113 22.51 -3.55 9.32
CA SER A 113 23.76 -3.03 8.77
C SER A 113 23.77 -3.22 7.26
N ALA A 114 24.40 -2.29 6.54
CA ALA A 114 24.64 -2.42 5.11
C ALA A 114 26.15 -2.48 4.86
N LEU A 115 26.62 -3.57 4.26
CA LEU A 115 28.00 -3.70 3.81
C LEU A 115 28.13 -3.07 2.43
N ALA A 116 29.04 -2.10 2.30
CA ALA A 116 29.18 -1.33 1.07
C ALA A 116 30.38 -1.79 0.23
N ALA A 117 30.15 -1.98 -1.06
CA ALA A 117 31.19 -2.08 -2.07
C ALA A 117 31.09 -0.88 -3.03
N THR A 118 32.20 -0.18 -3.23
CA THR A 118 32.31 1.03 -4.07
C THR A 118 33.31 0.86 -5.23
N ASP A 119 33.77 -0.37 -5.47
CA ASP A 119 34.66 -0.69 -6.57
C ASP A 119 33.87 -0.70 -7.89
N VAL A 120 34.26 0.18 -8.82
CA VAL A 120 33.51 0.45 -10.05
C VAL A 120 33.39 -0.79 -10.95
N ASP A 121 34.44 -1.61 -11.04
CA ASP A 121 34.42 -2.81 -11.87
C ASP A 121 33.52 -3.88 -11.25
N PHE A 122 33.54 -4.00 -9.92
CA PHE A 122 32.61 -4.86 -9.19
C PHE A 122 31.16 -4.41 -9.36
N ILE A 123 30.84 -3.12 -9.14
CA ILE A 123 29.47 -2.58 -9.28
C ILE A 123 28.91 -2.91 -10.66
N ARG A 124 29.65 -2.56 -11.73
CA ARG A 124 29.22 -2.84 -13.11
C ARG A 124 29.01 -4.32 -13.38
N SER A 125 29.87 -5.18 -12.85
CA SER A 125 29.73 -6.63 -13.02
C SER A 125 28.47 -7.17 -12.35
N VAL A 126 28.12 -6.69 -11.16
CA VAL A 126 26.94 -7.13 -10.42
C VAL A 126 25.67 -6.55 -11.05
N GLN A 127 25.68 -5.27 -11.40
CA GLN A 127 24.58 -4.60 -12.08
C GLN A 127 24.23 -5.28 -13.41
N ALA A 128 25.21 -5.51 -14.29
CA ALA A 128 24.98 -6.20 -15.56
C ALA A 128 24.43 -7.63 -15.38
N SER A 129 24.83 -8.31 -14.30
CA SER A 129 24.32 -9.66 -13.99
C SER A 129 22.84 -9.63 -13.62
N TYR A 130 22.39 -8.64 -12.85
CA TYR A 130 20.98 -8.56 -12.45
C TYR A 130 20.08 -7.89 -13.47
N GLU A 131 20.59 -6.92 -14.25
CA GLU A 131 19.87 -6.38 -15.41
C GLU A 131 19.51 -7.48 -16.41
N ALA A 132 20.44 -8.40 -16.68
CA ALA A 132 20.17 -9.57 -17.52
C ALA A 132 19.08 -10.46 -16.91
N GLN A 133 19.09 -10.68 -15.60
CA GLN A 133 18.03 -11.45 -14.92
C GLN A 133 16.68 -10.76 -14.98
N ILE A 134 16.63 -9.44 -14.78
CA ILE A 134 15.40 -8.64 -14.86
C ILE A 134 14.79 -8.72 -16.26
N SER A 135 15.62 -8.60 -17.29
CA SER A 135 15.17 -8.67 -18.69
C SER A 135 14.48 -9.99 -19.02
N ASP A 136 14.90 -11.09 -18.38
CA ASP A 136 14.32 -12.42 -18.58
C ASP A 136 13.23 -12.76 -17.53
N ALA A 137 13.12 -11.97 -16.46
CA ALA A 137 12.24 -12.25 -15.33
C ALA A 137 10.77 -11.91 -15.64
N PRO A 138 9.81 -12.75 -15.21
CA PRO A 138 8.40 -12.41 -15.29
C PRO A 138 8.08 -11.13 -14.52
N VAL A 139 7.34 -10.21 -15.16
CA VAL A 139 6.82 -9.01 -14.49
C VAL A 139 5.69 -9.39 -13.55
N PHE A 140 5.72 -8.88 -12.32
CA PHE A 140 4.66 -9.04 -11.33
C PHE A 140 3.61 -7.95 -11.49
N SER A 141 2.39 -8.32 -11.88
CA SER A 141 1.28 -7.37 -12.07
C SER A 141 0.50 -7.13 -10.77
N LEU A 142 0.32 -5.87 -10.41
CA LEU A 142 -0.60 -5.46 -9.34
C LEU A 142 -2.05 -5.49 -9.82
N ARG A 143 -2.96 -5.94 -8.96
CA ARG A 143 -4.42 -5.92 -9.21
C ARG A 143 -5.12 -4.79 -8.48
N THR A 144 -4.47 -4.24 -7.47
CA THR A 144 -4.99 -3.14 -6.65
C THR A 144 -4.85 -1.83 -7.42
N PRO A 145 -5.87 -0.96 -7.42
CA PRO A 145 -5.77 0.34 -8.07
C PRO A 145 -4.76 1.28 -7.36
N PRO A 146 -4.18 2.25 -8.08
CA PRO A 146 -3.37 3.32 -7.47
C PRO A 146 -4.16 4.11 -6.42
N LEU A 147 -3.54 4.43 -5.28
CA LEU A 147 -4.22 5.17 -4.20
C LEU A 147 -4.61 6.59 -4.66
N SER A 148 -3.80 7.21 -5.52
CA SER A 148 -4.12 8.50 -6.14
C SER A 148 -5.39 8.43 -6.99
N GLU A 149 -5.62 7.32 -7.72
CA GLU A 149 -6.83 7.10 -8.52
C GLU A 149 -8.06 6.88 -7.64
N VAL A 150 -7.93 6.07 -6.58
CA VAL A 150 -8.98 5.88 -5.57
C VAL A 150 -9.42 7.22 -4.97
N ARG A 151 -8.46 8.05 -4.54
CA ARG A 151 -8.75 9.38 -3.98
C ARG A 151 -9.46 10.29 -4.98
N LYS A 152 -8.91 10.37 -6.20
CA LYS A 152 -9.43 11.23 -7.26
C LYS A 152 -10.85 10.84 -7.65
N THR A 153 -11.12 9.56 -7.87
CA THR A 153 -12.45 9.06 -8.26
C THR A 153 -13.46 9.19 -7.11
N LEU A 154 -13.04 8.92 -5.87
CA LEU A 154 -13.90 9.13 -4.69
C LEU A 154 -14.35 10.59 -4.56
N GLN A 155 -13.44 11.54 -4.80
CA GLN A 155 -13.77 12.97 -4.81
C GLN A 155 -14.77 13.33 -5.92
N MET A 156 -14.53 12.83 -7.15
CA MET A 156 -15.33 13.19 -8.33
C MET A 156 -16.70 12.53 -8.37
N GLU A 157 -16.80 11.26 -7.96
CA GLU A 157 -18.01 10.46 -8.11
C GLU A 157 -18.86 10.39 -6.84
N ILE A 158 -18.24 10.49 -5.67
CA ILE A 158 -18.96 10.46 -4.38
C ILE A 158 -19.05 11.86 -3.79
N SER A 159 -17.93 12.39 -3.28
CA SER A 159 -17.81 13.79 -2.85
C SER A 159 -16.40 14.12 -2.34
N ALA A 160 -16.06 15.41 -2.32
CA ALA A 160 -14.84 15.90 -1.66
C ALA A 160 -14.80 15.58 -0.15
N ALA A 161 -15.95 15.62 0.53
CA ALA A 161 -16.04 15.26 1.95
C ALA A 161 -15.72 13.78 2.19
N ALA A 162 -16.26 12.89 1.35
CA ALA A 162 -15.94 11.47 1.39
C ALA A 162 -14.44 11.21 1.16
N GLN A 163 -13.82 11.90 0.20
CA GLN A 163 -12.38 11.77 -0.03
C GLN A 163 -11.55 12.21 1.20
N THR A 164 -11.92 13.33 1.83
CA THR A 164 -11.24 13.83 3.04
C THR A 164 -11.40 12.87 4.22
N ASP A 165 -12.61 12.34 4.43
CA ASP A 165 -12.88 11.36 5.48
C ASP A 165 -12.15 10.04 5.24
N PHE A 166 -12.08 9.58 3.99
CA PHE A 166 -11.32 8.39 3.61
C PHE A 166 -9.84 8.54 3.97
N ASP A 167 -9.21 9.66 3.59
CA ASP A 167 -7.81 9.93 3.92
C ASP A 167 -7.57 9.98 5.43
N ALA A 168 -8.49 10.60 6.17
CA ALA A 168 -8.39 10.69 7.62
C ALA A 168 -8.55 9.32 8.31
N MET A 169 -9.41 8.44 7.79
CA MET A 169 -9.55 7.06 8.27
C MET A 169 -8.32 6.22 7.91
N LEU A 170 -7.84 6.32 6.67
CA LEU A 170 -6.67 5.60 6.17
C LEU A 170 -5.40 5.95 6.98
N GLY A 171 -5.14 7.25 7.17
CA GLY A 171 -4.02 7.70 8.00
C GLY A 171 -4.13 7.33 9.47
N SER A 172 -5.30 6.88 9.94
CA SER A 172 -5.44 6.30 11.27
C SER A 172 -4.96 4.85 11.34
N ILE A 173 -5.11 4.08 10.27
CA ILE A 173 -4.69 2.67 10.19
C ILE A 173 -3.18 2.58 10.05
N ASP A 174 -2.58 3.44 9.21
CA ASP A 174 -1.12 3.53 9.07
C ASP A 174 -0.38 3.68 10.40
N ARG A 175 -0.99 4.39 11.36
CA ARG A 175 -0.41 4.61 12.69
C ARG A 175 -0.62 3.44 13.66
N MET A 176 -1.47 2.48 13.33
CA MET A 176 -1.88 1.38 14.21
C MET A 176 -1.14 0.06 13.95
N GLY A 177 -0.56 -0.16 12.76
CA GLY A 177 0.27 -1.32 12.42
C GLY A 177 -0.45 -2.45 11.66
N GLU A 178 0.28 -3.53 11.34
CA GLU A 178 -0.17 -4.62 10.44
C GLU A 178 -1.23 -5.58 11.04
N ASN A 179 -1.98 -6.25 10.14
CA ASN A 179 -2.98 -7.30 10.41
C ASN A 179 -4.29 -6.84 11.08
N GLU A 180 -4.79 -5.67 10.70
CA GLU A 180 -6.03 -5.14 11.28
C GLU A 180 -7.28 -5.63 10.52
N PRO A 181 -8.41 -5.89 11.21
CA PRO A 181 -9.65 -6.37 10.59
C PRO A 181 -10.41 -5.28 9.81
N VAL A 182 -9.83 -4.08 9.74
CA VAL A 182 -10.32 -2.90 9.03
C VAL A 182 -9.55 -2.80 7.71
N ASP A 183 -10.14 -3.37 6.66
CA ASP A 183 -9.63 -3.34 5.30
C ASP A 183 -10.17 -2.13 4.50
N GLU A 184 -9.75 -2.01 3.25
CA GLU A 184 -10.16 -0.95 2.32
C GLU A 184 -11.68 -0.89 2.10
N VAL A 185 -12.34 -2.05 2.13
CA VAL A 185 -13.79 -2.14 1.96
C VAL A 185 -14.49 -1.61 3.20
N VAL A 186 -13.97 -1.91 4.39
CA VAL A 186 -14.46 -1.34 5.65
C VAL A 186 -14.28 0.18 5.63
N ILE A 187 -13.10 0.70 5.30
CA ILE A 187 -12.86 2.16 5.23
C ILE A 187 -13.84 2.82 4.24
N SER A 188 -14.02 2.23 3.07
CA SER A 188 -14.95 2.72 2.05
C SER A 188 -16.39 2.79 2.57
N LEU A 189 -16.84 1.76 3.28
CA LEU A 189 -18.18 1.71 3.88
C LEU A 189 -18.34 2.69 5.04
N LEU A 190 -17.33 2.84 5.90
CA LEU A 190 -17.34 3.83 6.99
C LEU A 190 -17.37 5.26 6.45
N THR A 191 -16.57 5.53 5.42
CA THR A 191 -16.56 6.81 4.71
C THR A 191 -17.94 7.12 4.13
N ALA A 192 -18.53 6.14 3.43
CA ALA A 192 -19.87 6.26 2.87
C ALA A 192 -20.93 6.50 3.96
N ALA A 193 -20.85 5.77 5.08
CA ALA A 193 -21.77 5.90 6.21
C ALA A 193 -21.64 7.25 6.92
N LYS A 194 -20.42 7.81 7.00
CA LYS A 194 -20.18 9.15 7.58
C LYS A 194 -20.75 10.27 6.71
N ASN A 195 -20.84 10.04 5.40
CA ASN A 195 -21.26 11.01 4.40
C ASN A 195 -22.67 10.74 3.85
N ASP A 196 -23.48 9.90 4.52
CA ASP A 196 -24.86 9.58 4.13
C ASP A 196 -25.00 9.07 2.67
N VAL A 197 -23.98 8.36 2.18
CA VAL A 197 -23.89 7.86 0.80
C VAL A 197 -24.73 6.59 0.64
N LEU A 198 -25.33 6.41 -0.53
CA LEU A 198 -26.08 5.19 -0.83
C LEU A 198 -25.11 4.01 -1.02
N LEU A 199 -25.45 2.85 -0.45
CA LEU A 199 -24.71 1.60 -0.64
C LEU A 199 -24.50 1.27 -2.12
N TYR A 200 -25.49 1.56 -2.96
CA TYR A 200 -25.38 1.34 -4.40
C TYR A 200 -24.26 2.18 -5.02
N ASP A 201 -24.14 3.46 -4.64
CA ASP A 201 -23.18 4.37 -5.24
C ASP A 201 -21.75 3.99 -4.81
N ILE A 202 -21.51 3.76 -3.52
CA ILE A 202 -20.17 3.35 -3.04
C ILE A 202 -19.76 1.96 -3.53
N SER A 203 -20.68 0.99 -3.58
CA SER A 203 -20.35 -0.37 -4.06
C SER A 203 -20.16 -0.43 -5.57
N LYS A 204 -20.84 0.44 -6.33
CA LYS A 204 -20.59 0.60 -7.75
C LYS A 204 -19.23 1.26 -7.98
N TRP A 205 -18.97 2.39 -7.32
CA TRP A 205 -17.68 3.09 -7.38
C TRP A 205 -16.52 2.15 -7.05
N GLY A 206 -16.60 1.41 -5.94
CA GLY A 206 -15.54 0.50 -5.52
C GLY A 206 -15.32 -0.67 -6.47
N GLU A 207 -16.35 -1.13 -7.19
CA GLU A 207 -16.20 -2.15 -8.23
C GLU A 207 -15.61 -1.57 -9.51
N ASP A 208 -16.06 -0.39 -9.93
CA ASP A 208 -15.60 0.28 -11.14
C ASP A 208 -14.12 0.68 -11.04
N VAL A 209 -13.66 1.10 -9.85
CA VAL A 209 -12.24 1.45 -9.58
C VAL A 209 -11.38 0.22 -9.25
N GLY A 210 -12.00 -0.93 -8.95
CA GLY A 210 -11.27 -2.16 -8.64
C GLY A 210 -10.85 -2.33 -7.18
N VAL A 211 -11.47 -1.59 -6.25
CA VAL A 211 -11.30 -1.78 -4.80
C VAL A 211 -11.81 -3.16 -4.38
N ALA A 212 -13.06 -3.48 -4.70
CA ALA A 212 -13.64 -4.79 -4.43
C ALA A 212 -14.96 -5.02 -5.18
N SER A 213 -15.37 -6.28 -5.31
CA SER A 213 -16.66 -6.63 -5.92
C SER A 213 -17.85 -6.14 -5.10
N LYS A 214 -19.01 -5.89 -5.75
CA LYS A 214 -20.27 -5.57 -5.04
C LYS A 214 -20.67 -6.63 -4.01
N ALA A 215 -20.36 -7.90 -4.27
CA ALA A 215 -20.63 -8.99 -3.32
C ALA A 215 -19.78 -8.85 -2.05
N THR A 216 -18.52 -8.43 -2.18
CA THR A 216 -17.62 -8.14 -1.05
C THR A 216 -18.18 -6.98 -0.23
N PHE A 217 -18.52 -5.85 -0.87
CA PHE A 217 -19.17 -4.72 -0.20
C PHE A 217 -20.43 -5.14 0.56
N SER A 218 -21.30 -5.97 -0.04
CA SER A 218 -22.51 -6.44 0.62
C SER A 218 -22.22 -7.28 1.86
N ARG A 219 -21.23 -8.18 1.81
CA ARG A 219 -20.85 -9.02 2.96
C ARG A 219 -20.23 -8.20 4.08
N THR A 220 -19.32 -7.29 3.74
CA THR A 220 -18.68 -6.39 4.72
C THR A 220 -19.72 -5.45 5.35
N LYS A 221 -20.67 -4.94 4.58
CA LYS A 221 -21.80 -4.16 5.09
C LYS A 221 -22.61 -4.94 6.13
N THR A 222 -22.97 -6.20 5.85
CA THR A 222 -23.70 -7.03 6.82
C THR A 222 -22.89 -7.24 8.10
N ARG A 223 -21.58 -7.51 7.98
CA ARG A 223 -20.67 -7.64 9.13
C ARG A 223 -20.64 -6.36 9.99
N LEU A 224 -20.63 -5.18 9.37
CA LEU A 224 -20.62 -3.90 10.09
C LEU A 224 -21.97 -3.57 10.75
N GLU A 225 -23.09 -3.98 10.14
CA GLU A 225 -24.42 -3.88 10.78
C GLU A 225 -24.55 -4.82 11.98
N ASP A 226 -24.10 -6.07 11.84
CA ASP A 226 -24.11 -7.06 12.92
C ASP A 226 -23.25 -6.59 14.11
N ALA A 227 -22.17 -5.86 13.84
CA ALA A 227 -21.31 -5.22 14.84
C ALA A 227 -21.84 -3.87 15.36
N ALA A 228 -23.02 -3.43 14.93
CA ALA A 228 -23.64 -2.14 15.30
C ALA A 228 -22.77 -0.90 15.01
N VAL A 229 -21.94 -0.97 13.96
CA VAL A 229 -21.06 0.12 13.53
C VAL A 229 -21.78 1.05 12.54
N ILE A 230 -22.57 0.46 11.63
CA ILE A 230 -23.35 1.19 10.63
C ILE A 230 -24.81 0.75 10.69
N GLU A 231 -25.70 1.61 10.20
CA GLU A 231 -27.11 1.34 9.98
C GLU A 231 -27.46 1.62 8.51
N THR A 232 -28.64 1.13 8.08
CA THR A 232 -29.18 1.45 6.76
C THR A 232 -30.57 2.04 6.81
N GLU A 233 -30.76 3.13 6.07
CA GLU A 233 -32.05 3.78 5.89
C GLU A 233 -32.58 3.53 4.46
N LYS A 234 -33.87 3.21 4.34
CA LYS A 234 -34.51 3.01 3.03
C LYS A 234 -34.83 4.36 2.38
N VAL A 235 -34.25 4.58 1.20
CA VAL A 235 -34.49 5.77 0.37
C VAL A 235 -35.40 5.39 -0.80
N PRO A 236 -36.62 5.94 -0.90
CA PRO A 236 -37.50 5.70 -2.04
C PRO A 236 -36.85 6.14 -3.36
N ILE A 237 -37.17 5.42 -4.43
CA ILE A 237 -36.78 5.75 -5.80
C ILE A 237 -38.01 5.65 -6.72
N ASP A 238 -37.99 6.34 -7.85
CA ASP A 238 -39.14 6.42 -8.77
C ASP A 238 -39.54 5.06 -9.35
N VAL A 239 -38.57 4.17 -9.62
CA VAL A 239 -38.82 2.84 -10.16
C VAL A 239 -37.88 1.83 -9.49
N GLY A 240 -38.45 0.76 -8.92
CA GLY A 240 -37.70 -0.37 -8.37
C GLY A 240 -37.74 -0.45 -6.85
N ARG A 241 -36.77 -1.18 -6.27
CA ARG A 241 -36.65 -1.33 -4.81
C ARG A 241 -35.98 -0.09 -4.21
N PRO A 242 -36.41 0.39 -3.03
CA PRO A 242 -35.72 1.45 -2.33
C PRO A 242 -34.22 1.17 -2.21
N ARG A 243 -33.41 2.23 -2.39
CA ARG A 243 -31.97 2.15 -2.14
C ARG A 243 -31.70 2.22 -0.63
N LEU A 244 -30.52 1.78 -0.23
CA LEU A 244 -30.07 1.83 1.15
C LEU A 244 -29.06 2.96 1.29
N ARG A 245 -29.38 3.97 2.11
CA ARG A 245 -28.42 4.95 2.61
C ARG A 245 -27.66 4.32 3.76
N LEU A 246 -26.34 4.47 3.76
CA LEU A 246 -25.49 4.06 4.87
C LEU A 246 -25.40 5.22 5.86
N THR A 247 -25.54 4.92 7.15
CA THR A 247 -25.36 5.90 8.23
C THR A 247 -24.48 5.29 9.31
N LEU A 248 -23.63 6.08 9.97
CA LEU A 248 -22.94 5.62 11.18
C LEU A 248 -23.95 5.35 12.30
N SER A 249 -23.64 4.42 13.18
CA SER A 249 -24.46 4.23 14.39
C SER A 249 -24.45 5.50 15.26
N PRO A 250 -25.51 5.78 16.04
CA PRO A 250 -25.64 7.02 16.80
C PRO A 250 -24.48 7.31 17.77
N THR A 251 -23.74 6.28 18.19
CA THR A 251 -22.58 6.41 19.07
C THR A 251 -21.30 6.86 18.35
N LEU A 252 -21.27 6.78 17.01
CA LEU A 252 -20.13 7.10 16.16
C LEU A 252 -20.31 8.38 15.34
N THR A 253 -21.54 8.89 15.16
CA THR A 253 -21.84 10.04 14.28
C THR A 253 -21.07 11.32 14.64
N THR A 254 -20.76 11.55 15.92
CA THR A 254 -20.02 12.74 16.40
C THR A 254 -18.52 12.52 16.51
N LYS A 255 -18.01 11.34 16.14
CA LYS A 255 -16.60 11.01 16.28
C LYS A 255 -15.81 11.45 15.06
N GLU A 256 -14.56 11.82 15.34
CA GLU A 256 -13.55 12.02 14.32
C GLU A 256 -13.20 10.69 13.62
N PRO A 257 -12.77 10.72 12.35
CA PRO A 257 -12.43 9.54 11.55
C PRO A 257 -11.57 8.49 12.28
N ALA A 258 -10.50 8.91 12.95
CA ALA A 258 -9.62 8.01 13.69
C ALA A 258 -10.33 7.26 14.83
N ALA A 259 -11.25 7.93 15.53
CA ALA A 259 -12.02 7.33 16.61
C ALA A 259 -13.12 6.38 16.07
N ILE A 260 -13.64 6.62 14.86
CA ILE A 260 -14.55 5.70 14.17
C ILE A 260 -13.81 4.40 13.82
N VAL A 261 -12.61 4.50 13.25
CA VAL A 261 -11.77 3.34 12.90
C VAL A 261 -11.45 2.50 14.14
N ALA A 262 -10.98 3.15 15.22
CA ALA A 262 -10.65 2.46 16.46
C ALA A 262 -11.86 1.72 17.06
N ALA A 263 -13.04 2.38 17.11
CA ALA A 263 -14.26 1.78 17.62
C ALA A 263 -14.76 0.63 16.73
N THR A 264 -14.64 0.77 15.41
CA THR A 264 -15.02 -0.27 14.45
C THR A 264 -14.20 -1.53 14.64
N ARG A 265 -12.87 -1.38 14.79
CA ARG A 265 -11.95 -2.48 15.09
C ARG A 265 -12.38 -3.25 16.35
N GLU A 266 -12.62 -2.53 17.44
CA GLU A 266 -13.05 -3.15 18.71
C GLU A 266 -14.39 -3.89 18.59
N ALA A 267 -15.26 -3.46 17.69
CA ALA A 267 -16.58 -4.06 17.47
C ALA A 267 -16.50 -5.33 16.63
N ILE A 268 -15.70 -5.33 15.54
CA ILE A 268 -15.60 -6.46 14.60
C ILE A 268 -14.62 -7.55 15.04
N ALA A 269 -13.79 -7.30 16.06
CA ALA A 269 -12.89 -8.29 16.65
C ALA A 269 -13.57 -9.19 17.70
N ARG A 270 -14.84 -8.93 18.05
CA ARG A 270 -15.64 -9.70 19.01
C ARG A 270 -16.44 -10.79 18.32
#